data_AF-C5KL73-F1
#
_entry.id   AF-C5KL73-F1
#
_cell.length_a   1.000
_cell.length_b   1.000
_cell.length_c   1.000
_cell.angle_alpha   90.00
_cell.angle_beta   90.00
_cell.angle_gamma   90.00
#
_symmetry.space_group_name_H-M   'P 1'
#
loop_
_entity.id
_entity.type
_entity.pdbx_description
1 polymer ?
#
loop_
_entity_poly.entity_id
_entity_poly.type
_entity_poly.pdbx_seq_one_letter_code
_entity_poly.pdbx_strand_id
1 'polypeptide(L)'
;MTWLVRHGVEIGYASKTAEPRWAMEVLDLIHPIADQPGCSLKKVSAGEGWGWQNKQEHMRKIRATTGMNYDECVFFDNMYSNCEDVSKLGTTSGYCPRGMTNEIFIRTMIEFSDKMAGSSSSFSSEEDSNTSSFLD
;
A
#
# COMPACT_ATOMS: atom_id res chain seq x y z
N MET A 1 0.64 -12.64 9.57
CA MET A 1 -0.40 -11.73 9.06
C MET A 1 -1.48 -11.41 10.08
N THR A 2 -1.84 -12.34 10.98
CA THR A 2 -2.85 -12.11 12.04
C THR A 2 -2.68 -10.79 12.79
N TRP A 3 -1.43 -10.42 13.12
CA TRP A 3 -1.14 -9.17 13.82
C TRP A 3 -1.58 -7.94 13.01
N LEU A 4 -1.27 -7.87 11.71
CA LEU A 4 -1.64 -6.75 10.83
C LEU A 4 -3.16 -6.56 10.79
N VAL A 5 -3.90 -7.65 10.54
CA VAL A 5 -5.36 -7.59 10.44
C VAL A 5 -6.00 -7.19 11.77
N ARG A 6 -5.49 -7.70 12.90
CA ARG A 6 -5.98 -7.31 14.24
C ARG A 6 -5.76 -5.83 14.57
N HIS A 7 -4.78 -5.18 13.93
CA HIS A 7 -4.49 -3.76 14.10
C HIS A 7 -5.13 -2.90 12.99
N GLY A 8 -6.11 -3.44 12.26
CA GLY A 8 -6.84 -2.69 11.24
C GLY A 8 -6.05 -2.43 9.96
N VAL A 9 -4.90 -3.07 9.75
CA VAL A 9 -4.13 -2.94 8.51
C VAL A 9 -4.82 -3.73 7.40
N GLU A 10 -5.16 -3.04 6.32
CA GLU A 10 -5.68 -3.68 5.12
C GLU A 10 -4.56 -4.32 4.30
N ILE A 11 -4.80 -5.53 3.83
CA ILE A 11 -3.83 -6.28 3.04
C ILE A 11 -4.41 -6.49 1.65
N GLY A 12 -3.62 -6.14 0.63
CA GLY A 12 -3.95 -6.36 -0.76
C GLY A 12 -2.85 -7.08 -1.52
N TYR A 13 -3.15 -7.46 -2.75
CA TYR A 13 -2.19 -8.03 -3.69
C TYR A 13 -2.26 -7.33 -5.05
N ALA A 14 -1.11 -7.28 -5.71
CA ALA A 14 -0.97 -6.75 -7.07
C ALA A 14 -0.08 -7.73 -7.84
N SER A 15 -0.60 -8.40 -8.86
CA SER A 15 0.12 -9.43 -9.59
C SER A 15 0.01 -9.24 -11.09
N LYS A 16 1.13 -9.37 -11.80
CA LYS A 16 1.18 -9.38 -13.27
C LYS A 16 1.07 -10.82 -13.83
N THR A 17 0.49 -11.75 -13.07
CA THR A 17 0.41 -13.16 -13.47
C THR A 17 -0.41 -13.32 -14.75
N ALA A 18 0.06 -14.21 -15.63
CA ALA A 18 -0.71 -14.67 -16.79
C ALA A 18 -1.77 -15.72 -16.40
N GLU A 19 -1.67 -16.27 -15.19
CA GLU A 19 -2.56 -17.31 -14.64
C GLU A 19 -3.35 -16.80 -13.42
N PRO A 20 -4.28 -15.88 -13.63
CA PRO A 20 -5.02 -15.23 -12.55
C PRO A 20 -5.90 -16.18 -11.77
N ARG A 21 -6.58 -17.10 -12.47
CA ARG A 21 -7.47 -18.09 -11.84
C ARG A 21 -6.75 -18.93 -10.80
N TRP A 22 -5.54 -19.39 -11.10
CA TRP A 22 -4.74 -20.18 -10.17
C TRP A 22 -4.20 -19.34 -9.01
N ALA A 23 -3.78 -18.10 -9.27
CA ALA A 23 -3.36 -17.21 -8.19
C ALA A 23 -4.50 -16.97 -7.19
N MET A 24 -5.73 -16.78 -7.68
CA MET A 24 -6.93 -16.64 -6.84
C MET A 24 -7.23 -17.90 -6.04
N GLU A 25 -7.14 -19.09 -6.65
CA GLU A 25 -7.31 -20.36 -5.95
C GLU A 25 -6.29 -20.52 -4.82
N VAL A 26 -5.03 -20.13 -5.04
CA VAL A 26 -4.00 -20.17 -3.99
C VAL A 26 -4.30 -19.16 -2.87
N LEU A 27 -4.70 -17.93 -3.22
CA LEU A 27 -5.07 -16.91 -2.23
C LEU A 27 -6.25 -17.34 -1.36
N ASP A 28 -7.18 -18.14 -1.89
CA ASP A 28 -8.28 -18.74 -1.13
C ASP A 28 -7.85 -19.76 -0.09
N LEU A 29 -6.67 -20.38 -0.27
CA LEU A 29 -6.11 -21.32 0.70
C LEU A 29 -5.35 -20.59 1.82
N ILE A 30 -4.93 -19.33 1.60
CA ILE A 30 -4.12 -18.56 2.55
C ILE A 30 -5.05 -17.77 3.48
N HIS A 31 -5.18 -18.23 4.71
CA HIS A 31 -5.92 -17.55 5.77
C HIS A 31 -5.02 -16.57 6.55
N PRO A 32 -5.23 -15.24 6.48
CA PRO A 32 -4.42 -14.25 7.19
C PRO A 32 -4.56 -14.33 8.70
N ILE A 33 -5.69 -14.85 9.20
CA ILE A 33 -5.99 -15.07 10.60
C ILE A 33 -6.11 -16.58 10.83
N ALA A 34 -5.15 -17.16 11.54
CA ALA A 34 -5.11 -18.60 11.82
C ALA A 34 -6.38 -19.13 12.52
N ASP A 35 -7.03 -18.30 13.35
CA ASP A 35 -8.16 -18.70 14.19
C ASP A 35 -9.53 -18.21 13.65
N GLN A 36 -9.58 -17.62 12.44
CA GLN A 36 -10.82 -17.18 11.80
C GLN A 36 -10.87 -17.64 10.33
N PRO A 37 -11.35 -18.87 10.09
CA PRO A 37 -11.65 -19.32 8.72
C PRO A 37 -12.68 -18.37 8.09
N GLY A 38 -12.36 -17.81 6.92
CA GLY A 38 -13.20 -16.86 6.19
C GLY A 38 -12.60 -15.45 6.02
N CYS A 39 -11.55 -15.10 6.76
CA CYS A 39 -10.74 -13.94 6.42
C CYS A 39 -9.82 -14.37 5.26
N SER A 40 -10.03 -13.84 4.05
CA SER A 40 -9.20 -14.13 2.87
C SER A 40 -8.44 -12.86 2.45
N LEU A 41 -7.27 -13.02 1.82
CA LEU A 41 -6.50 -11.92 1.22
C LEU A 41 -7.21 -11.22 0.05
N LYS A 42 -8.40 -11.69 -0.33
CA LYS A 42 -9.27 -11.10 -1.38
C LYS A 42 -9.70 -9.65 -1.15
N LYS A 43 -9.48 -9.08 0.04
CA LYS A 43 -10.08 -7.80 0.44
C LYS A 43 -9.68 -6.63 -0.47
N VAL A 44 -8.46 -6.65 -1.03
CA VAL A 44 -7.98 -5.60 -1.95
C VAL A 44 -7.25 -6.25 -3.12
N SER A 45 -7.85 -6.19 -4.31
CA SER A 45 -7.29 -6.75 -5.54
C SER A 45 -7.04 -5.67 -6.59
N ALA A 46 -5.83 -5.62 -7.13
CA ALA A 46 -5.57 -4.96 -8.39
C ALA A 46 -5.53 -5.99 -9.50
N GLY A 47 -6.35 -5.76 -10.53
CA GLY A 47 -6.77 -6.74 -11.52
C GLY A 47 -5.69 -7.52 -12.26
N GLU A 48 -6.20 -8.52 -12.96
CA GLU A 48 -5.48 -9.64 -13.53
C GLU A 48 -5.62 -9.65 -15.05
N GLY A 49 -4.55 -10.01 -15.79
CA GLY A 49 -4.62 -10.26 -17.24
C GLY A 49 -3.52 -9.61 -18.10
N TRP A 50 -3.49 -10.02 -19.37
CA TRP A 50 -2.65 -9.47 -20.43
C TRP A 50 -3.03 -7.99 -20.68
N GLY A 51 -2.30 -7.05 -20.05
CA GLY A 51 -2.57 -5.62 -20.20
C GLY A 51 -2.00 -4.74 -19.10
N TRP A 52 -1.77 -5.28 -17.90
CA TRP A 52 -1.22 -4.53 -16.77
C TRP A 52 0.31 -4.40 -16.89
N GLN A 53 0.76 -3.42 -17.67
CA GLN A 53 2.18 -3.27 -18.01
C GLN A 53 3.02 -2.74 -16.84
N ASN A 54 2.43 -2.04 -15.87
CA ASN A 54 3.15 -1.52 -14.71
C ASN A 54 2.36 -1.60 -13.39
N LYS A 55 3.08 -1.47 -12.27
CA LYS A 55 2.50 -1.55 -10.93
C LYS A 55 1.81 -0.27 -10.49
N GLN A 56 2.04 0.86 -11.16
CA GLN A 56 1.29 2.08 -10.86
C GLN A 56 -0.20 1.93 -11.18
N GLU A 57 -0.54 1.24 -12.26
CA GLU A 57 -1.95 0.98 -12.60
C GLU A 57 -2.64 0.13 -11.53
N HIS A 58 -1.93 -0.85 -10.98
CA HIS A 58 -2.42 -1.64 -9.85
C HIS A 58 -2.68 -0.77 -8.62
N MET A 59 -1.73 0.11 -8.27
CA MET A 59 -1.89 1.02 -7.14
C MET A 59 -3.04 2.01 -7.34
N ARG A 60 -3.27 2.51 -8.57
CA ARG A 60 -4.44 3.36 -8.89
C ARG A 60 -5.75 2.63 -8.63
N LYS A 61 -5.85 1.35 -9.01
CA LYS A 61 -7.03 0.53 -8.71
C LYS A 61 -7.21 0.32 -7.22
N ILE A 62 -6.14 -0.01 -6.49
CA ILE A 62 -6.18 -0.18 -5.03
C ILE A 62 -6.72 1.10 -4.39
N ARG A 63 -6.14 2.25 -4.71
CA ARG A 63 -6.62 3.55 -4.23
C ARG A 63 -8.08 3.82 -4.58
N ALA A 64 -8.51 3.51 -5.81
CA ALA A 64 -9.90 3.69 -6.22
C ALA A 64 -10.87 2.79 -5.41
N THR A 65 -10.43 1.59 -5.00
CA THR A 65 -11.23 0.66 -4.20
C THR A 65 -11.20 0.94 -2.70
N THR A 66 -10.08 1.43 -2.15
CA THR A 66 -9.89 1.60 -0.71
C THR A 66 -10.00 3.04 -0.24
N GLY A 67 -9.79 4.01 -1.12
CA GLY A 67 -9.67 5.42 -0.78
C GLY A 67 -8.34 5.83 -0.14
N MET A 68 -7.43 4.87 0.13
CA MET A 68 -6.15 5.14 0.81
C MET A 68 -5.20 5.97 -0.07
N ASN A 69 -4.51 6.92 0.55
CA ASN A 69 -3.44 7.65 -0.12
C ASN A 69 -2.19 6.77 -0.28
N TYR A 70 -1.35 7.09 -1.25
CA TYR A 70 -0.18 6.28 -1.55
C TYR A 70 0.87 6.31 -0.44
N ASP A 71 1.04 7.46 0.21
CA ASP A 71 1.92 7.67 1.37
C ASP A 71 1.49 6.87 2.60
N GLU A 72 0.21 6.48 2.69
CA GLU A 72 -0.33 5.57 3.71
C GLU A 72 -0.12 4.08 3.37
N CYS A 73 0.50 3.77 2.24
CA CYS A 73 0.69 2.39 1.75
C CYS A 73 2.15 1.92 1.86
N VAL A 74 2.30 0.64 2.24
CA VAL A 74 3.56 -0.11 2.16
C VAL A 74 3.46 -1.18 1.08
N PHE A 75 4.44 -1.24 0.17
CA PHE A 75 4.46 -2.15 -0.98
C PHE A 75 5.67 -3.08 -0.92
N PHE A 76 5.46 -4.39 -1.11
CA PHE A 76 6.54 -5.38 -1.15
C PHE A 76 6.52 -6.12 -2.49
N ASP A 77 7.68 -6.22 -3.16
CA ASP A 77 7.80 -6.92 -4.44
C ASP A 77 9.23 -7.43 -4.66
N ASN A 78 9.38 -8.50 -5.43
CA ASN A 78 10.67 -9.11 -5.74
C ASN A 78 11.35 -8.49 -6.96
N MET A 79 10.66 -7.67 -7.76
CA MET A 79 11.25 -6.95 -8.88
C MET A 79 11.57 -5.51 -8.46
N TYR A 80 12.84 -5.13 -8.54
CA TYR A 80 13.26 -3.79 -8.13
C TYR A 80 12.55 -2.68 -8.92
N SER A 81 12.34 -2.87 -10.22
CA SER A 81 11.62 -1.92 -11.07
C SER A 81 10.17 -1.69 -10.63
N ASN A 82 9.49 -2.74 -10.15
CA ASN A 82 8.13 -2.61 -9.60
C ASN A 82 8.15 -1.72 -8.34
N CYS A 83 9.12 -1.91 -7.43
CA CYS A 83 9.28 -1.09 -6.24
C CYS A 83 9.59 0.37 -6.61
N GLU A 84 10.52 0.60 -7.52
CA GLU A 84 10.88 1.95 -7.97
C GLU A 84 9.66 2.68 -8.59
N ASP A 85 8.92 2.00 -9.46
CA ASP A 85 7.75 2.58 -10.13
C ASP A 85 6.63 2.97 -9.17
N VAL A 86 6.40 2.16 -8.14
CA VAL A 86 5.36 2.40 -7.13
C VAL A 86 5.81 3.47 -6.13
N SER A 87 7.09 3.47 -5.73
CA SER A 87 7.65 4.53 -4.87
C SER A 87 7.51 5.94 -5.47
N LYS A 88 7.53 6.08 -6.80
CA LYS A 88 7.27 7.38 -7.48
C LYS A 88 5.88 7.95 -7.20
N LEU A 89 4.93 7.13 -6.74
CA LEU A 89 3.58 7.57 -6.33
C LEU A 89 3.51 8.07 -4.87
N GLY A 90 4.56 7.86 -4.08
CA GLY A 90 4.60 8.22 -2.65
C GLY A 90 4.58 7.04 -1.67
N THR A 91 4.41 5.80 -2.16
CA THR A 91 4.41 4.60 -1.30
C THR A 91 5.79 4.31 -0.71
N THR A 92 5.81 3.65 0.44
CA THR A 92 7.06 3.06 0.97
C THR A 92 7.24 1.64 0.45
N SER A 93 8.35 1.37 -0.25
CA SER A 93 8.57 0.07 -0.91
C SER A 93 9.69 -0.76 -0.27
N GLY A 94 9.41 -2.03 0.01
CA GLY A 94 10.37 -3.04 0.44
C GLY A 94 10.74 -4.00 -0.70
N TYR A 95 11.99 -3.93 -1.16
CA TYR A 95 12.51 -4.84 -2.19
C TYR A 95 12.84 -6.23 -1.60
N CYS A 96 12.21 -7.27 -2.17
CA CYS A 96 12.17 -8.64 -1.66
C CYS A 96 12.73 -9.67 -2.66
N PRO A 97 14.02 -9.63 -3.05
CA PRO A 97 14.58 -10.50 -4.10
C PRO A 97 14.53 -12.00 -3.77
N ARG A 98 14.42 -12.35 -2.48
CA ARG A 98 14.33 -13.73 -1.97
C ARG A 98 13.06 -13.96 -1.17
N GLY A 99 11.98 -13.27 -1.53
CA GLY A 99 10.75 -13.23 -0.75
C GLY A 99 10.84 -12.26 0.43
N MET A 100 9.72 -12.07 1.10
CA MET A 100 9.60 -11.17 2.24
C MET A 100 10.16 -11.83 3.50
N THR A 101 11.28 -11.32 4.01
CA THR A 101 11.88 -11.75 5.28
C THR A 101 11.46 -10.80 6.41
N ASN A 102 11.58 -11.25 7.66
CA ASN A 102 11.33 -10.39 8.83
C ASN A 102 12.20 -9.13 8.82
N GLU A 103 13.46 -9.26 8.40
CA GLU A 103 14.39 -8.13 8.30
C GLU A 103 13.87 -7.07 7.30
N ILE A 104 13.50 -7.48 6.10
CA ILE A 104 12.98 -6.57 5.07
C ILE A 104 11.68 -5.94 5.55
N PHE A 105 10.78 -6.76 6.09
CA PHE A 105 9.50 -6.28 6.61
C PHE A 105 9.70 -5.21 7.70
N ILE A 106 10.47 -5.51 8.75
CA ILE A 106 10.70 -4.59 9.88
C ILE A 106 11.37 -3.30 9.39
N ARG A 107 12.43 -3.40 8.59
CA ARG A 107 13.14 -2.22 8.07
C ARG A 107 12.20 -1.32 7.28
N THR A 108 11.39 -1.88 6.38
CA THR A 108 10.44 -1.12 5.57
C THR A 108 9.33 -0.50 6.42
N MET A 109 8.85 -1.18 7.47
CA MET A 109 7.88 -0.61 8.40
C MET A 109 8.45 0.56 9.23
N ILE A 110 9.73 0.52 9.60
CA ILE A 110 10.42 1.64 10.25
C ILE A 110 10.49 2.83 9.30
N GLU A 111 10.95 2.63 8.06
CA GLU A 111 11.02 3.69 7.05
C GLU A 111 9.65 4.34 6.79
N PHE A 112 8.59 3.53 6.73
CA PHE A 112 7.22 4.00 6.60
C PHE A 112 6.81 4.88 7.80
N SER A 113 7.10 4.42 9.02
CA SER A 113 6.81 5.17 10.24
C SER A 113 7.53 6.52 10.27
N ASP A 114 8.81 6.56 9.88
CA ASP A 114 9.61 7.78 9.84
C ASP A 114 9.04 8.80 8.83
N LYS A 115 8.60 8.32 7.66
CA LYS A 115 7.95 9.15 6.63
C LYS A 115 6.61 9.73 7.11
N MET A 116 5.80 8.93 7.81
CA MET A 116 4.52 9.39 8.36
C MET A 116 4.73 10.43 9.48
N ALA A 117 5.75 10.25 10.32
CA ALA A 117 6.14 11.23 11.33
C ALA A 117 6.62 12.55 10.69
N GLY A 118 7.38 12.49 9.60
CA GLY A 118 7.81 13.68 8.87
C GLY A 118 6.65 14.45 8.21
N SER A 119 5.68 13.74 7.64
CA SER A 119 4.57 14.33 6.87
C SER A 119 3.53 15.06 7.74
N SER A 120 3.39 14.68 9.01
CA SER A 120 2.47 15.32 9.97
C SER A 120 2.96 16.66 10.53
N SER A 121 4.21 17.04 10.25
CA SER A 121 4.81 18.30 10.74
C SER A 121 4.62 19.51 9.82
N SER A 122 3.98 19.33 8.65
CA SER A 122 3.96 20.35 7.58
C SER A 122 2.67 21.18 7.49
N PHE A 123 1.71 21.03 8.40
CA PHE A 123 0.43 21.78 8.35
C PHE A 123 0.21 22.60 9.63
N SER A 124 0.86 23.77 9.71
CA SER A 124 0.43 24.88 10.57
C SER A 124 1.10 26.19 10.13
N SER A 125 0.51 26.87 9.15
CA SER A 125 0.60 28.34 8.99
C SER A 125 -0.25 28.82 7.81
N GLU A 126 -1.53 29.05 8.04
CA GLU A 126 -2.21 30.19 7.39
C GLU A 126 -2.70 31.09 8.53
N GLU A 127 -1.89 32.11 8.82
CA GLU A 127 -2.24 33.20 9.71
C GLU A 127 -3.30 34.09 9.05
N ASP A 128 -4.35 34.33 9.82
CA ASP A 128 -5.33 35.39 9.65
C ASP A 128 -4.65 36.73 9.36
N SER A 129 -4.81 37.21 8.13
CA SER A 129 -4.53 38.61 7.81
C SER A 129 -5.56 39.14 6.83
N ASN A 130 -6.75 39.45 7.35
CA ASN A 130 -7.55 40.51 6.73
C ASN A 130 -8.33 41.29 7.78
N THR A 131 -7.64 42.25 8.41
CA THR A 131 -8.27 43.34 9.16
C THR A 131 -7.95 44.67 8.47
N SER A 132 -9.02 45.41 8.16
CA SER A 132 -9.06 46.85 7.89
C SER A 132 -8.37 47.29 6.57
N SER A 133 -9.06 47.92 5.63
CA SER A 133 -9.76 49.20 5.77
C SER A 133 -10.39 49.54 4.42
N PHE A 134 -11.59 50.13 4.40
CA PHE A 134 -11.95 51.27 3.53
C PHE A 134 -13.29 51.80 4.04
N LEU A 135 -13.19 52.87 4.83
CA LEU A 135 -14.23 53.89 4.89
C LEU A 135 -14.09 54.70 3.61
N ASP A 136 -15.18 54.81 2.86
CA ASP A 136 -15.66 56.03 2.18
C ASP A 136 -17.15 55.83 1.83
#